data_AF-A0AA43C4I4-F1
#
_entry.id   AF-A0AA43C4I4-F1
#
_cell.length_a   1.000
_cell.length_b   1.000
_cell.length_c   1.000
_cell.angle_alpha   90.00
_cell.angle_beta   90.00
_cell.angle_gamma   90.00
#
_symmetry.space_group_name_H-M   'P 1'
#
loop_
_entity.id
_entity.type
_entity.pdbx_description
1 polymer ?
#
loop_
_entity_poly.entity_id
_entity_poly.type
_entity_poly.pdbx_seq_one_letter_code
_entity_poly.pdbx_strand_id
1 'polypeptide(L)'
;MRARITPVVALVLLPFVVRAPLAAEETLLLLARHAEKEAETGNPDLSPRGLERAEALAGVAESWRARAVYATDFCRTAQTALPLARRLGVPIVVQRSGSPAAGLDGCSPPISAPVFFLDPVDRSAEGLLRWVLEQHAGQAVLIVGHSNTVPEMLSALGVGEFEIADDQYDRLFLVTYDSERGARVVERSYGERETPAAAAPTAVDRVEIVDRAIELHGGDLYRDSRTRLTISSRSGSFRLDVRRDGGLFEYLVEDVRDGQSRVTRVTNDDTEQRIGGALQVLDGDAIEGARSFAFARVYFPFLPFGLNDPGVFKIDQGLEEWDGRLLHRVRVTFAAGSSSSAADDYAYWFDPETARLEQYAYSFGTGTPTGGLRFRRLSNYRRVGGILFFDADNAGFDADGDYSVDLIDPAYVARHMEPVSEVKLSDIRVEPLTD
;
A
#
# COMPACT_ATOMS: atom_id res chain seq x y z
N MET A 1 14.97 -105.09 -13.08
CA MET A 1 14.00 -104.01 -12.85
C MET A 1 14.77 -102.71 -12.60
N ARG A 2 14.77 -101.77 -13.56
CA ARG A 2 15.24 -100.40 -13.38
C ARG A 2 14.04 -99.49 -13.64
N ALA A 3 13.48 -98.89 -12.61
CA ALA A 3 12.35 -97.97 -12.72
C ALA A 3 12.85 -96.61 -13.22
N ARG A 4 12.31 -96.14 -14.34
CA ARG A 4 12.51 -94.77 -14.85
C ARG A 4 11.60 -93.84 -14.06
N ILE A 5 12.18 -92.84 -13.40
CA ILE A 5 11.44 -91.73 -12.79
C ILE A 5 11.44 -90.59 -13.80
N THR A 6 10.28 -90.31 -14.37
CA THR A 6 10.04 -89.13 -15.22
C THR A 6 9.74 -87.95 -14.31
N PRO A 7 10.41 -86.79 -14.43
CA PRO A 7 10.05 -85.62 -13.62
C PRO A 7 8.80 -84.98 -14.22
N VAL A 8 7.74 -84.87 -13.42
CA VAL A 8 6.58 -84.04 -13.72
C VAL A 8 6.95 -82.61 -13.34
N VAL A 9 7.11 -81.73 -14.33
CA VAL A 9 7.28 -80.30 -14.12
C VAL A 9 5.89 -79.73 -13.82
N ALA A 10 5.62 -79.41 -12.56
CA ALA A 10 4.42 -78.68 -12.16
C ALA A 10 4.56 -77.21 -12.57
N LEU A 11 3.81 -76.80 -13.59
CA LEU A 11 3.73 -75.40 -14.02
C LEU A 11 2.91 -74.62 -12.97
N VAL A 12 3.60 -73.90 -12.09
CA VAL A 12 2.97 -72.97 -11.14
C VAL A 12 2.56 -71.72 -11.93
N LEU A 13 1.28 -71.61 -12.25
CA LEU A 13 0.66 -70.37 -12.74
C LEU A 13 0.58 -69.39 -11.57
N LEU A 14 1.58 -68.52 -11.45
CA LEU A 14 1.51 -67.31 -10.62
C LEU A 14 0.40 -66.41 -11.19
N PRO A 15 -0.60 -65.99 -10.39
CA PRO A 15 -1.57 -65.03 -10.86
C PRO A 15 -0.83 -63.73 -11.19
N PHE A 16 -0.85 -63.37 -12.47
CA PHE A 16 -0.44 -62.04 -12.93
C PHE A 16 -1.46 -61.06 -12.35
N VAL A 17 -1.16 -60.49 -11.18
CA VAL A 17 -1.91 -59.34 -10.67
C VAL A 17 -1.54 -58.19 -11.59
N VAL A 18 -2.39 -57.95 -12.59
CA VAL A 18 -2.38 -56.68 -13.32
C VAL A 18 -2.75 -55.62 -12.30
N ARG A 19 -1.75 -54.94 -11.73
CA ARG A 19 -1.96 -53.66 -11.05
C ARG A 19 -2.53 -52.75 -12.13
N ALA A 20 -3.82 -52.44 -12.06
CA ALA A 20 -4.33 -51.27 -12.76
C ALA A 20 -3.42 -50.09 -12.38
N PRO A 21 -3.01 -49.24 -13.32
CA PRO A 21 -2.36 -47.99 -12.94
C PRO A 21 -3.29 -47.31 -11.93
N LEU A 22 -2.76 -46.86 -10.79
CA LEU A 22 -3.50 -45.87 -10.00
C LEU A 22 -3.84 -44.78 -11.02
N ALA A 23 -5.12 -44.51 -11.22
CA ALA A 23 -5.49 -43.28 -11.90
C ALA A 23 -4.76 -42.17 -11.13
N ALA A 24 -3.95 -41.37 -11.81
CA ALA A 24 -3.37 -40.19 -11.21
C ALA A 24 -4.54 -39.37 -10.67
N GLU A 25 -4.72 -39.39 -9.34
CA GLU A 25 -5.80 -38.64 -8.72
C GLU A 25 -5.37 -37.18 -8.76
N GLU A 26 -6.06 -36.38 -9.56
CA GLU A 26 -5.79 -34.94 -9.67
C GLU A 26 -5.92 -34.31 -8.28
N THR A 27 -4.87 -33.63 -7.83
CA THR A 27 -4.90 -32.82 -6.61
C THR A 27 -5.59 -31.50 -6.93
N LEU A 28 -6.57 -31.10 -6.12
CA LEU A 28 -7.24 -29.81 -6.27
C LEU A 28 -6.68 -28.82 -5.24
N LEU A 29 -5.99 -27.78 -5.70
CA LEU A 29 -5.57 -26.68 -4.85
C LEU A 29 -6.58 -25.54 -4.98
N LEU A 30 -7.09 -25.10 -3.84
CA LEU A 30 -7.87 -23.88 -3.71
C LEU A 30 -6.91 -22.82 -3.15
N LEU A 31 -6.45 -21.90 -3.99
CA LEU A 31 -5.52 -20.84 -3.59
C LEU A 31 -6.29 -19.54 -3.46
N ALA A 32 -6.19 -18.91 -2.29
CA ALA A 32 -6.74 -17.59 -2.03
C ALA A 32 -5.75 -16.77 -1.21
N ARG A 33 -5.79 -15.44 -1.33
CA ARG A 33 -5.14 -14.57 -0.34
C ARG A 33 -6.01 -14.49 0.92
N HIS A 34 -5.44 -14.01 2.02
CA HIS A 34 -6.24 -13.65 3.20
C HIS A 34 -7.37 -12.68 2.84
N ALA A 35 -8.43 -12.66 3.65
CA ALA A 35 -9.54 -11.71 3.56
C ALA A 35 -9.17 -10.31 4.11
N GLU A 36 -10.11 -9.38 4.08
CA GLU A 36 -9.94 -7.97 4.46
C GLU A 36 -9.39 -7.82 5.89
N LYS A 37 -8.25 -7.13 6.02
CA LYS A 37 -7.59 -6.84 7.30
C LYS A 37 -8.13 -5.56 7.93
N GLU A 38 -8.03 -5.45 9.26
CA GLU A 38 -8.50 -4.29 10.01
C GLU A 38 -7.55 -3.08 9.96
N ALA A 39 -6.29 -3.32 9.62
CA ALA A 39 -5.26 -2.31 9.46
C ALA A 39 -4.26 -2.73 8.38
N GLU A 40 -3.53 -1.78 7.81
CA GLU A 40 -2.63 -2.06 6.69
C GLU A 40 -1.29 -2.68 7.09
N THR A 41 -0.81 -2.42 8.31
CA THR A 41 0.53 -2.79 8.79
C THR A 41 0.55 -3.80 9.91
N GLY A 42 1.75 -4.39 10.12
CA GLY A 42 2.02 -5.32 11.20
C GLY A 42 1.40 -6.69 10.96
N ASN A 43 0.73 -7.20 12.00
CA ASN A 43 0.01 -8.47 11.96
C ASN A 43 -1.46 -8.27 12.33
N PRO A 44 -2.19 -7.52 11.49
CA PRO A 44 -3.56 -7.13 11.78
C PRO A 44 -4.47 -8.35 11.74
N ASP A 45 -5.53 -8.30 12.54
CA ASP A 45 -6.62 -9.24 12.44
C ASP A 45 -7.47 -8.96 11.19
N LEU A 46 -8.40 -9.86 10.90
CA LEU A 46 -9.43 -9.61 9.91
C LEU A 46 -10.43 -8.56 10.41
N SER A 47 -10.79 -7.65 9.51
CA SER A 47 -11.96 -6.78 9.70
C SER A 47 -13.25 -7.60 9.81
N PRO A 48 -14.37 -7.02 10.28
CA PRO A 48 -15.67 -7.70 10.28
C PRO A 48 -16.07 -8.26 8.92
N ARG A 49 -15.84 -7.49 7.83
CA ARG A 49 -16.06 -7.94 6.45
C ARG A 49 -15.14 -9.10 6.06
N GLY A 50 -13.88 -9.04 6.49
CA GLY A 50 -12.91 -10.11 6.28
C GLY A 50 -13.33 -11.42 6.96
N LEU A 51 -13.89 -11.35 8.17
CA LEU A 51 -14.44 -12.51 8.87
C LEU A 51 -15.64 -13.13 8.12
N GLU A 52 -16.54 -12.30 7.59
CA GLU A 52 -17.65 -12.79 6.75
C GLU A 52 -17.16 -13.43 5.46
N ARG A 53 -16.14 -12.85 4.82
CA ARG A 53 -15.50 -13.41 3.62
C ARG A 53 -14.80 -14.73 3.92
N ALA A 54 -14.15 -14.86 5.07
CA ALA A 54 -13.54 -16.12 5.51
C ALA A 54 -14.60 -17.24 5.66
N GLU A 55 -15.78 -16.93 6.19
CA GLU A 55 -16.89 -17.89 6.27
C GLU A 55 -17.42 -18.29 4.88
N ALA A 56 -17.46 -17.35 3.93
CA ALA A 56 -17.83 -17.62 2.54
C ALA A 56 -16.79 -18.51 1.84
N LEU A 57 -15.49 -18.24 2.02
CA LEU A 57 -14.41 -19.07 1.49
C LEU A 57 -14.52 -20.50 2.01
N ALA A 58 -14.78 -20.67 3.31
CA ALA A 58 -14.97 -21.98 3.91
C ALA A 58 -16.15 -22.74 3.30
N GLY A 59 -17.28 -22.07 3.03
CA GLY A 59 -18.42 -22.68 2.33
C GLY A 59 -18.07 -23.15 0.92
N VAL A 60 -17.31 -22.35 0.18
CA VAL A 60 -16.82 -22.75 -1.15
C VAL A 60 -15.88 -23.94 -1.03
N ALA A 61 -14.84 -23.86 -0.20
CA ALA A 61 -13.86 -24.92 -0.06
C ALA A 61 -14.46 -26.25 0.43
N GLU A 62 -15.45 -26.21 1.33
CA GLU A 62 -16.22 -27.37 1.76
C GLU A 62 -17.03 -27.99 0.61
N SER A 63 -17.64 -27.16 -0.25
CA SER A 63 -18.36 -27.64 -1.45
C SER A 63 -17.44 -28.34 -2.46
N TRP A 64 -16.18 -27.91 -2.54
CA TRP A 64 -15.10 -28.55 -3.31
C TRP A 64 -14.40 -29.67 -2.54
N ARG A 65 -14.92 -30.05 -1.36
CA ARG A 65 -14.45 -31.16 -0.52
C ARG A 65 -13.00 -31.02 -0.06
N ALA A 66 -12.54 -29.80 0.19
CA ALA A 66 -11.25 -29.57 0.81
C ALA A 66 -11.12 -30.36 2.13
N ARG A 67 -9.97 -31.01 2.34
CA ARG A 67 -9.69 -31.86 3.51
C ARG A 67 -8.52 -31.40 4.36
N ALA A 68 -7.75 -30.44 3.88
CA ALA A 68 -6.64 -29.84 4.58
C ALA A 68 -6.61 -28.34 4.35
N VAL A 69 -6.06 -27.62 5.33
CA VAL A 69 -6.03 -26.16 5.35
C VAL A 69 -4.63 -25.70 5.70
N TYR A 70 -4.06 -24.86 4.83
CA TYR A 70 -2.75 -24.27 4.99
C TYR A 70 -2.84 -22.75 5.06
N ALA A 71 -1.99 -22.14 5.87
CA ALA A 71 -1.88 -20.68 5.99
C ALA A 71 -0.43 -20.28 6.32
N THR A 72 -0.12 -18.99 6.25
CA THR A 72 1.09 -18.44 6.87
C THR A 72 0.86 -18.09 8.34
N ASP A 73 1.93 -17.73 9.05
CA ASP A 73 1.92 -17.35 10.47
C ASP A 73 1.41 -15.93 10.77
N PHE A 74 0.65 -15.32 9.86
CA PHE A 74 -0.07 -14.07 10.11
C PHE A 74 -1.51 -14.32 10.57
N CYS A 75 -2.02 -13.48 11.48
CA CYS A 75 -3.38 -13.52 12.01
C CYS A 75 -4.41 -13.51 10.87
N ARG A 76 -4.32 -12.54 9.95
CA ARG A 76 -5.21 -12.47 8.77
C ARG A 76 -5.26 -13.76 7.93
N THR A 77 -4.14 -14.45 7.69
CA THR A 77 -4.15 -15.71 6.93
C THR A 77 -4.73 -16.86 7.73
N ALA A 78 -4.36 -16.98 9.00
CA ALA A 78 -4.86 -18.04 9.87
C ALA A 78 -6.36 -17.87 10.18
N GLN A 79 -6.84 -16.65 10.41
CA GLN A 79 -8.26 -16.33 10.61
C GLN A 79 -9.08 -16.53 9.34
N THR A 80 -8.52 -16.28 8.16
CA THR A 80 -9.19 -16.58 6.89
C THR A 80 -9.39 -18.09 6.70
N ALA A 81 -8.38 -18.88 7.10
CA ALA A 81 -8.40 -20.34 7.07
C ALA A 81 -9.28 -20.97 8.17
N LEU A 82 -9.48 -20.27 9.29
CA LEU A 82 -10.04 -20.80 10.53
C LEU A 82 -11.46 -21.39 10.39
N PRO A 83 -12.42 -20.77 9.67
CA PRO A 83 -13.76 -21.33 9.57
C PRO A 83 -13.80 -22.72 8.92
N LEU A 84 -13.01 -22.93 7.86
CA LEU A 84 -12.93 -24.24 7.21
C LEU A 84 -12.29 -25.28 8.14
N ALA A 85 -11.19 -24.93 8.81
CA ALA A 85 -10.53 -25.81 9.76
C ALA A 85 -11.48 -26.26 10.88
N ARG A 86 -12.29 -25.34 11.42
CA ARG A 86 -13.32 -25.64 12.43
C ARG A 86 -14.41 -26.58 11.90
N ARG A 87 -14.93 -26.34 10.68
CA ARG A 87 -15.98 -27.18 10.07
C ARG A 87 -15.51 -28.61 9.81
N LEU A 88 -14.27 -28.75 9.34
CA LEU A 88 -13.67 -30.05 9.04
C LEU A 88 -13.11 -30.76 10.27
N GLY A 89 -12.89 -30.04 11.39
CA GLY A 89 -12.24 -30.58 12.57
C GLY A 89 -10.77 -30.94 12.34
N VAL A 90 -10.08 -30.20 11.47
CA VAL A 90 -8.66 -30.44 11.09
C VAL A 90 -7.77 -29.31 11.60
N PRO A 91 -6.46 -29.55 11.82
CA PRO A 91 -5.54 -28.48 12.14
C PRO A 91 -5.37 -27.50 10.98
N ILE A 92 -5.03 -26.24 11.31
CA ILE A 92 -4.42 -25.32 10.34
C ILE A 92 -2.93 -25.64 10.31
N VAL A 93 -2.43 -26.02 9.13
CA VAL A 93 -1.01 -26.24 8.92
C VAL A 93 -0.36 -24.91 8.54
N VAL A 94 0.58 -24.44 9.35
CA VAL A 94 1.13 -23.08 9.26
C VAL A 94 2.56 -23.11 8.77
N GLN A 95 2.83 -22.44 7.66
CA GLN A 95 4.20 -22.13 7.22
C GLN A 95 4.68 -20.85 7.88
N ARG A 96 5.87 -20.89 8.49
CA ARG A 96 6.50 -19.69 9.04
C ARG A 96 7.05 -18.80 7.92
N SER A 97 6.61 -17.55 7.88
CA SER A 97 7.14 -16.54 6.96
C SER A 97 8.56 -16.11 7.33
N GLY A 98 8.93 -16.21 8.60
CA GLY A 98 10.19 -15.65 9.12
C GLY A 98 10.14 -14.15 9.36
N SER A 99 8.98 -13.50 9.12
CA SER A 99 8.78 -12.10 9.46
C SER A 99 8.75 -11.90 10.98
N PRO A 100 9.46 -10.90 11.54
CA PRO A 100 9.36 -10.55 12.95
C PRO A 100 7.96 -10.09 13.36
N ALA A 101 7.16 -9.60 12.41
CA ALA A 101 5.78 -9.20 12.67
C ALA A 101 4.84 -10.41 12.78
N ALA A 102 5.22 -11.57 12.23
CA ALA A 102 4.35 -12.73 12.21
C ALA A 102 4.29 -13.46 13.56
N GLY A 103 3.17 -14.10 13.82
CA GLY A 103 2.84 -14.76 15.07
C GLY A 103 1.34 -14.98 15.17
N LEU A 104 0.93 -16.07 15.82
CA LEU A 104 -0.49 -16.35 16.06
C LEU A 104 -0.92 -16.02 17.50
N ASP A 105 0.04 -15.61 18.33
CA ASP A 105 -0.20 -15.14 19.67
C ASP A 105 -0.81 -13.74 19.60
N GLY A 106 -1.98 -13.56 20.22
CA GLY A 106 -2.66 -12.26 20.29
C GLY A 106 -3.68 -11.98 19.19
N CYS A 107 -3.86 -12.88 18.21
CA CYS A 107 -4.92 -12.69 17.20
C CYS A 107 -6.31 -12.59 17.84
N SER A 108 -7.14 -11.70 17.33
CA SER A 108 -8.53 -11.47 17.74
C SER A 108 -9.47 -11.45 16.52
N PRO A 109 -10.29 -12.49 16.29
CA PRO A 109 -10.51 -13.63 17.17
C PRO A 109 -9.30 -14.59 17.23
N PRO A 110 -9.11 -15.29 18.36
CA PRO A 110 -8.03 -16.25 18.51
C PRO A 110 -8.20 -17.44 17.56
N ILE A 111 -7.08 -18.00 17.11
CA ILE A 111 -7.04 -19.20 16.28
C ILE A 111 -7.45 -20.40 17.14
N SER A 112 -8.75 -20.70 17.14
CA SER A 112 -9.32 -21.73 18.01
C SER A 112 -9.37 -23.14 17.39
N ALA A 113 -8.64 -23.35 16.29
CA ALA A 113 -8.38 -24.67 15.73
C ALA A 113 -6.95 -25.10 16.09
N PRO A 114 -6.64 -26.41 16.20
CA PRO A 114 -5.27 -26.85 16.40
C PRO A 114 -4.34 -26.30 15.31
N VAL A 115 -3.16 -25.82 15.69
CA VAL A 115 -2.16 -25.31 14.74
C VAL A 115 -0.98 -26.28 14.69
N PHE A 116 -0.57 -26.66 13.48
CA PHE A 116 0.65 -27.42 13.25
C PHE A 116 1.63 -26.56 12.44
N PHE A 117 2.74 -26.15 13.07
CA PHE A 117 3.77 -25.41 12.35
C PHE A 117 4.63 -26.38 11.53
N LEU A 118 4.75 -26.11 10.24
CA LEU A 118 5.74 -26.77 9.40
C LEU A 118 7.13 -26.30 9.83
N ASP A 119 8.07 -27.24 9.88
CA ASP A 119 9.51 -26.95 9.94
C ASP A 119 10.20 -27.42 8.64
N PRO A 120 9.92 -26.80 7.49
CA PRO A 120 10.55 -27.19 6.24
C PRO A 120 11.91 -26.50 6.09
N VAL A 121 12.82 -27.17 5.39
CA VAL A 121 14.10 -26.60 4.95
C VAL A 121 13.87 -25.40 4.01
N ASP A 122 12.75 -25.39 3.27
CA ASP A 122 12.35 -24.33 2.34
C ASP A 122 11.07 -23.61 2.81
N ARG A 123 11.20 -22.31 3.10
CA ARG A 123 10.12 -21.44 3.57
C ARG A 123 9.46 -20.60 2.46
N SER A 124 9.83 -20.82 1.21
CA SER A 124 9.21 -20.13 0.07
C SER A 124 7.77 -20.60 -0.18
N ALA A 125 7.03 -19.82 -0.96
CA ALA A 125 5.71 -20.22 -1.47
C ALA A 125 5.79 -21.53 -2.28
N GLU A 126 6.86 -21.70 -3.06
CA GLU A 126 7.14 -22.94 -3.81
C GLU A 126 7.41 -24.13 -2.87
N GLY A 127 8.12 -23.90 -1.76
CA GLY A 127 8.37 -24.92 -0.74
C GLY A 127 7.07 -25.43 -0.10
N LEU A 128 6.15 -24.53 0.22
CA LEU A 128 4.82 -24.90 0.73
C LEU A 128 4.02 -25.67 -0.32
N LEU A 129 4.01 -25.18 -1.56
CA LEU A 129 3.31 -25.84 -2.66
C LEU A 129 3.81 -27.28 -2.84
N ARG A 130 5.14 -27.49 -2.88
CA ARG A 130 5.74 -28.83 -2.99
C ARG A 130 5.32 -29.73 -1.84
N TRP A 131 5.38 -29.22 -0.61
CA TRP A 131 4.91 -29.96 0.57
C TRP A 131 3.44 -30.38 0.43
N VAL A 132 2.56 -29.48 0.03
CA VAL A 132 1.13 -29.78 -0.15
C VAL A 132 0.92 -30.85 -1.21
N LEU A 133 1.58 -30.74 -2.36
CA LEU A 133 1.47 -31.71 -3.45
C LEU A 133 1.97 -33.11 -3.04
N GLU A 134 3.01 -33.18 -2.21
CA GLU A 134 3.54 -34.45 -1.67
C GLU A 134 2.60 -35.08 -0.64
N GLN A 135 2.03 -34.29 0.28
CA GLN A 135 1.22 -34.82 1.38
C GLN A 135 -0.26 -35.06 1.02
N HIS A 136 -0.76 -34.40 -0.03
CA HIS A 136 -2.18 -34.38 -0.36
C HIS A 136 -2.49 -34.79 -1.81
N ALA A 137 -1.69 -35.70 -2.38
CA ALA A 137 -1.98 -36.31 -3.68
C ALA A 137 -3.44 -36.82 -3.76
N GLY A 138 -4.18 -36.39 -4.79
CA GLY A 138 -5.58 -36.78 -5.01
C GLY A 138 -6.62 -36.12 -4.09
N GLN A 139 -6.20 -35.18 -3.23
CA GLN A 139 -7.10 -34.50 -2.30
C GLN A 139 -7.34 -33.04 -2.73
N ALA A 140 -8.40 -32.46 -2.19
CA ALA A 140 -8.63 -31.02 -2.27
C ALA A 140 -8.03 -30.33 -1.03
N VAL A 141 -7.31 -29.24 -1.23
CA VAL A 141 -6.59 -28.50 -0.17
C VAL A 141 -6.84 -27.00 -0.33
N LEU A 142 -7.18 -26.32 0.77
CA LEU A 142 -7.20 -24.86 0.82
C LEU A 142 -5.83 -24.35 1.26
N ILE A 143 -5.25 -23.43 0.50
CA ILE A 143 -4.06 -22.68 0.88
C ILE A 143 -4.40 -21.19 0.90
N VAL A 144 -4.21 -20.56 2.07
CA VAL A 144 -4.40 -19.12 2.25
C VAL A 144 -3.04 -18.43 2.33
N GLY A 145 -2.74 -17.61 1.32
CA GLY A 145 -1.51 -16.82 1.19
C GLY A 145 -1.75 -15.31 1.19
N HIS A 146 -0.95 -14.59 0.42
CA HIS A 146 -0.96 -13.13 0.26
C HIS A 146 -1.07 -12.75 -1.22
N SER A 147 -1.16 -11.45 -1.52
CA SER A 147 -1.22 -10.93 -2.91
C SER A 147 0.03 -11.25 -3.73
N ASN A 148 1.18 -11.50 -3.10
CA ASN A 148 2.42 -11.91 -3.76
C ASN A 148 2.62 -13.44 -3.77
N THR A 149 2.32 -14.13 -2.67
CA THR A 149 2.64 -15.58 -2.56
C THR A 149 1.69 -16.48 -3.35
N VAL A 150 0.43 -16.08 -3.56
CA VAL A 150 -0.50 -16.84 -4.39
C VAL A 150 -0.06 -16.82 -5.87
N PRO A 151 0.26 -15.65 -6.47
CA PRO A 151 0.91 -15.59 -7.77
C PRO A 151 2.20 -16.40 -7.90
N GLU A 152 3.08 -16.36 -6.88
CA GLU A 152 4.31 -17.15 -6.89
C GLU A 152 4.02 -18.66 -7.02
N MET A 153 3.04 -19.19 -6.29
CA MET A 153 2.63 -20.60 -6.42
C MET A 153 2.05 -20.92 -7.80
N LEU A 154 1.23 -20.03 -8.36
CA LEU A 154 0.66 -20.19 -9.70
C LEU A 154 1.76 -20.19 -10.78
N SER A 155 2.74 -19.30 -10.65
CA SER A 155 3.91 -19.26 -11.54
C SER A 155 4.73 -20.54 -11.44
N ALA A 156 5.00 -21.04 -10.23
CA ALA A 156 5.72 -22.29 -10.00
C ALA A 156 5.00 -23.53 -10.54
N LEU A 157 3.67 -23.49 -10.64
CA LEU A 157 2.85 -24.52 -11.29
C LEU A 157 2.88 -24.44 -12.82
N GLY A 158 3.46 -23.38 -13.40
CA GLY A 158 3.54 -23.16 -14.84
C GLY A 158 2.20 -22.79 -15.49
N VAL A 159 1.24 -22.25 -14.73
CA VAL A 159 -0.11 -21.92 -15.22
C VAL A 159 -0.29 -20.47 -15.67
N GLY A 160 0.77 -19.66 -15.63
CA GLY A 160 0.80 -18.27 -16.08
C GLY A 160 1.18 -17.27 -14.99
N GLU A 161 1.26 -16.00 -15.37
CA GLU A 161 1.49 -14.88 -14.46
C GLU A 161 0.16 -14.25 -14.05
N PHE A 162 0.01 -13.98 -12.75
CA PHE A 162 -1.19 -13.42 -12.17
C PHE A 162 -0.80 -12.28 -11.24
N GLU A 163 -1.57 -11.20 -11.24
CA GLU A 163 -1.44 -10.12 -10.27
C GLU A 163 -2.73 -10.04 -9.46
N ILE A 164 -2.63 -9.83 -8.15
CA ILE A 164 -3.76 -9.61 -7.26
C ILE A 164 -3.60 -8.23 -6.65
N ALA A 165 -4.48 -7.30 -7.00
CA ALA A 165 -4.43 -5.93 -6.48
C ALA A 165 -4.59 -5.90 -4.95
N ASP A 166 -3.99 -4.93 -4.27
CA ASP A 166 -3.98 -4.88 -2.79
C ASP A 166 -5.37 -4.75 -2.16
N ASP A 167 -6.37 -4.28 -2.90
CA ASP A 167 -7.77 -4.15 -2.48
C ASP A 167 -8.67 -5.31 -2.93
N GLN A 168 -8.14 -6.29 -3.67
CA GLN A 168 -8.89 -7.40 -4.25
C GLN A 168 -8.81 -8.67 -3.40
N TYR A 169 -9.85 -8.98 -2.62
CA TYR A 169 -9.88 -10.11 -1.66
C TYR A 169 -10.76 -11.28 -2.12
N ASP A 170 -11.54 -11.12 -3.19
CA ASP A 170 -12.56 -12.08 -3.60
C ASP A 170 -12.10 -13.17 -4.58
N ARG A 171 -10.83 -13.16 -5.01
CA ARG A 171 -10.28 -14.11 -6.00
C ARG A 171 -9.89 -15.45 -5.41
N LEU A 172 -10.37 -16.51 -6.06
CA LEU A 172 -10.07 -17.91 -5.78
C LEU A 172 -9.55 -18.58 -7.04
N PHE A 173 -8.38 -19.19 -6.93
CA PHE A 173 -7.79 -19.98 -7.99
C PHE A 173 -8.00 -21.45 -7.69
N LEU A 174 -8.75 -22.13 -8.55
CA LEU A 174 -8.95 -23.56 -8.51
C LEU A 174 -7.92 -24.20 -9.44
N VAL A 175 -6.87 -24.80 -8.87
CA VAL A 175 -5.82 -25.47 -9.63
C VAL A 175 -6.02 -26.97 -9.56
N THR A 176 -6.25 -27.61 -10.69
CA THR A 176 -6.12 -29.07 -10.81
C THR A 176 -4.68 -29.41 -11.18
N TYR A 177 -3.99 -30.18 -10.35
CA TYR A 177 -2.62 -30.61 -10.57
C TYR A 177 -2.55 -32.13 -10.77
N ASP A 178 -1.85 -32.54 -11.82
CA ASP A 178 -1.53 -33.94 -12.13
C ASP A 178 -0.03 -34.04 -12.39
N SER A 179 0.64 -35.02 -11.78
CA SER A 179 2.11 -35.15 -11.89
C SER A 179 2.60 -35.50 -13.30
N GLU A 180 1.74 -36.03 -14.17
CA GLU A 180 2.06 -36.37 -15.56
C GLU A 180 1.60 -35.28 -16.54
N ARG A 181 0.47 -34.62 -16.27
CA ARG A 181 -0.18 -33.67 -17.18
C ARG A 181 0.05 -32.20 -16.82
N GLY A 182 0.65 -31.93 -15.67
CA GLY A 182 0.87 -30.58 -15.15
C GLY A 182 -0.37 -29.97 -14.51
N ALA A 183 -0.35 -28.65 -14.34
CA ALA A 183 -1.41 -27.91 -13.69
C ALA A 183 -2.34 -27.20 -14.69
N ARG A 184 -3.60 -27.04 -14.30
CA ARG A 184 -4.57 -26.17 -14.96
C ARG A 184 -5.25 -25.32 -13.91
N VAL A 185 -5.44 -24.04 -14.21
CA VAL A 185 -6.07 -23.10 -13.29
C VAL A 185 -7.40 -22.60 -13.84
N VAL A 186 -8.36 -22.48 -12.94
CA VAL A 186 -9.65 -21.84 -13.19
C VAL A 186 -9.86 -20.78 -12.13
N GLU A 187 -9.98 -19.52 -12.57
CA GLU A 187 -10.27 -18.40 -11.68
C GLU A 187 -11.77 -18.29 -11.39
N ARG A 188 -12.09 -18.02 -10.13
CA ARG A 188 -13.44 -17.77 -9.62
C ARG A 188 -13.42 -16.62 -8.63
N SER A 189 -14.58 -16.03 -8.39
CA SER A 189 -14.80 -15.11 -7.26
C SER A 189 -15.67 -15.77 -6.18
N TYR A 190 -15.51 -15.38 -4.92
CA TYR A 190 -16.30 -15.87 -3.78
C TYR A 190 -16.65 -14.77 -2.78
N GLY A 191 -17.62 -15.05 -1.91
CA GLY A 191 -18.14 -14.07 -0.94
C GLY A 191 -19.06 -13.05 -1.60
N GLU A 192 -19.40 -12.00 -0.84
CA GLU A 192 -20.02 -10.82 -1.45
C GLU A 192 -19.09 -10.33 -2.55
N ARG A 193 -19.62 -10.32 -3.79
CA ARG A 193 -18.85 -9.81 -4.93
C ARG A 193 -18.36 -8.45 -4.52
N GLU A 194 -17.08 -8.22 -4.74
CA GLU A 194 -16.68 -6.85 -4.94
C GLU A 194 -17.55 -6.38 -6.13
N THR A 195 -18.53 -5.52 -5.85
CA THR A 195 -18.90 -4.53 -6.87
C THR A 195 -17.54 -4.02 -7.30
N PRO A 196 -17.13 -4.13 -8.59
CA PRO A 196 -15.87 -3.56 -8.99
C PRO A 196 -15.90 -2.19 -8.36
N ALA A 197 -15.00 -1.90 -7.40
CA ALA A 197 -14.88 -0.56 -6.86
C ALA A 197 -14.91 0.28 -8.11
N ALA A 198 -15.93 1.13 -8.30
CA ALA A 198 -16.27 1.67 -9.62
C ALA A 198 -14.96 2.10 -10.28
N ALA A 199 -14.43 1.30 -11.23
CA ALA A 199 -12.98 1.05 -11.38
C ALA A 199 -12.11 1.88 -10.42
N ALA A 200 -11.68 1.34 -9.25
CA ALA A 200 -10.99 2.06 -8.17
C ALA A 200 -10.32 3.31 -8.73
N PRO A 201 -10.83 4.53 -8.41
CA PRO A 201 -10.75 5.67 -9.32
C PRO A 201 -9.37 5.75 -9.92
N THR A 202 -9.25 5.41 -11.20
CA THR A 202 -7.93 5.23 -11.80
C THR A 202 -7.18 6.53 -11.67
N ALA A 203 -5.92 6.46 -11.28
CA ALA A 203 -5.12 7.66 -11.12
C ALA A 203 -5.10 8.44 -12.45
N VAL A 204 -5.71 9.61 -12.46
CA VAL A 204 -5.79 10.51 -13.62
C VAL A 204 -4.83 11.68 -13.44
N ASP A 205 -4.41 12.29 -14.54
CA ASP A 205 -3.58 13.48 -14.53
C ASP A 205 -4.35 14.73 -14.06
N ARG A 206 -5.67 14.78 -14.25
CA ARG A 206 -6.53 15.94 -14.00
C ARG A 206 -7.84 15.55 -13.30
N VAL A 207 -8.25 16.35 -12.31
CA VAL A 207 -9.56 16.25 -11.62
C VAL A 207 -10.16 17.66 -11.54
N GLU A 208 -11.45 17.80 -11.87
CA GLU A 208 -12.11 19.11 -12.00
C GLU A 208 -12.00 19.99 -10.73
N ILE A 209 -12.19 19.40 -9.54
CA ILE A 209 -12.10 20.15 -8.28
C ILE A 209 -10.70 20.74 -8.05
N VAL A 210 -9.65 20.05 -8.51
CA VAL A 210 -8.25 20.51 -8.42
C VAL A 210 -8.02 21.66 -9.41
N ASP A 211 -8.53 21.55 -10.64
CA ASP A 211 -8.46 22.64 -11.64
C ASP A 211 -9.13 23.92 -11.11
N ARG A 212 -10.35 23.79 -10.55
CA ARG A 212 -11.08 24.90 -9.92
C ARG A 212 -10.35 25.46 -8.71
N ALA A 213 -9.72 24.60 -7.91
CA ALA A 213 -8.98 25.01 -6.72
C ALA A 213 -7.75 25.84 -7.10
N ILE A 214 -6.98 25.41 -8.10
CA ILE A 214 -5.80 26.16 -8.59
C ILE A 214 -6.22 27.56 -9.06
N GLU A 215 -7.30 27.65 -9.83
CA GLU A 215 -7.85 28.94 -10.30
C GLU A 215 -8.25 29.84 -9.11
N LEU A 216 -9.01 29.32 -8.15
CA LEU A 216 -9.45 30.08 -6.97
C LEU A 216 -8.27 30.66 -6.17
N HIS A 217 -7.20 29.88 -6.00
CA HIS A 217 -6.09 30.25 -5.12
C HIS A 217 -5.06 31.16 -5.79
N GLY A 218 -5.12 31.38 -7.10
CA GLY A 218 -4.22 32.33 -7.77
C GLY A 218 -4.08 32.12 -9.26
N GLY A 219 -4.45 30.95 -9.79
CA GLY A 219 -4.39 30.64 -11.22
C GLY A 219 -3.00 30.93 -11.80
N ASP A 220 -2.97 31.69 -12.89
CA ASP A 220 -1.74 32.03 -13.60
C ASP A 220 -0.74 32.89 -12.79
N LEU A 221 -1.19 33.58 -11.73
CA LEU A 221 -0.26 34.36 -10.88
C LEU A 221 0.77 33.48 -10.17
N TYR A 222 0.49 32.18 -10.02
CA TYR A 222 1.49 31.25 -9.53
C TYR A 222 2.64 31.02 -10.52
N ARG A 223 2.40 31.17 -11.83
CA ARG A 223 3.41 31.00 -12.89
C ARG A 223 4.22 32.27 -13.12
N ASP A 224 3.63 33.43 -12.88
CA ASP A 224 4.18 34.73 -13.29
C ASP A 224 4.21 35.74 -12.13
N SER A 225 4.94 35.41 -11.06
CA SER A 225 5.11 36.30 -9.91
C SER A 225 6.41 36.09 -9.14
N ARG A 226 6.81 37.14 -8.41
CA ARG A 226 7.77 37.07 -7.31
C ARG A 226 7.02 37.19 -5.99
N THR A 227 7.09 36.14 -5.19
CA THR A 227 6.46 36.08 -3.87
C THR A 227 7.51 35.99 -2.78
N ARG A 228 7.47 36.91 -1.81
CA ARG A 228 8.28 36.88 -0.60
C ARG A 228 7.39 36.65 0.62
N LEU A 229 7.81 35.76 1.51
CA LEU A 229 7.08 35.48 2.75
C LEU A 229 7.99 34.89 3.83
N THR A 230 7.57 35.01 5.08
CA THR A 230 8.16 34.31 6.22
C THR A 230 7.22 33.19 6.64
N ILE A 231 7.78 32.00 6.91
CA ILE A 231 7.07 30.88 7.51
C ILE A 231 7.65 30.64 8.90
N SER A 232 6.77 30.50 9.89
CA SER A 232 7.16 30.20 11.26
C SER A 232 6.32 29.06 11.83
N SER A 233 6.94 28.27 12.68
CA SER A 233 6.28 27.23 13.47
C SER A 233 7.03 27.04 14.79
N ARG A 234 6.59 26.07 15.61
CA ARG A 234 7.26 25.73 16.86
C ARG A 234 8.74 25.34 16.67
N SER A 235 9.11 24.74 15.53
CA SER A 235 10.48 24.27 15.27
C SER A 235 11.41 25.33 14.68
N GLY A 236 10.90 26.54 14.38
CA GLY A 236 11.69 27.64 13.86
C GLY A 236 10.99 28.42 12.75
N SER A 237 11.76 29.28 12.09
CA SER A 237 11.28 30.15 11.01
C SER A 237 12.26 30.21 9.85
N PHE A 238 11.73 30.36 8.64
CA PHE A 238 12.51 30.59 7.43
C PHE A 238 11.82 31.60 6.51
N ARG A 239 12.59 32.26 5.66
CA ARG A 239 12.09 33.18 4.64
C ARG A 239 12.18 32.54 3.27
N LEU A 240 11.20 32.85 2.44
CA LEU A 240 11.13 32.48 1.04
C LEU A 240 11.16 33.74 0.17
N ASP A 241 11.95 33.68 -0.91
CA ASP A 241 11.82 34.53 -2.08
C ASP A 241 11.68 33.62 -3.29
N VAL A 242 10.48 33.57 -3.86
CA VAL A 242 10.08 32.64 -4.91
C VAL A 242 9.74 33.45 -6.14
N ARG A 243 10.59 33.40 -7.15
CA ARG A 243 10.33 33.96 -8.47
C ARG A 243 9.92 32.84 -9.42
N ARG A 244 8.80 33.00 -10.12
CA ARG A 244 8.38 32.16 -11.25
C ARG A 244 7.99 33.07 -12.41
N ASP A 245 8.50 32.73 -13.58
CA ASP A 245 8.41 33.52 -14.80
C ASP A 245 8.21 32.54 -15.96
N GLY A 246 6.94 32.17 -16.17
CA GLY A 246 6.53 31.06 -17.03
C GLY A 246 7.17 29.73 -16.62
N GLY A 247 8.11 29.26 -17.44
CA GLY A 247 8.86 28.01 -17.19
C GLY A 247 10.14 28.19 -16.36
N LEU A 248 10.55 29.43 -16.10
CA LEU A 248 11.76 29.74 -15.32
C LEU A 248 11.40 29.96 -13.85
N PHE A 249 12.23 29.46 -12.95
CA PHE A 249 12.05 29.69 -11.52
C PHE A 249 13.37 29.96 -10.80
N GLU A 250 13.25 30.69 -9.69
CA GLU A 250 14.30 30.89 -8.71
C GLU A 250 13.68 30.82 -7.31
N TYR A 251 14.11 29.86 -6.52
CA TYR A 251 13.70 29.65 -5.14
C TYR A 251 14.87 29.99 -4.23
N LEU A 252 14.67 30.95 -3.35
CA LEU A 252 15.62 31.28 -2.30
C LEU A 252 14.99 31.01 -0.95
N VAL A 253 15.63 30.12 -0.19
CA VAL A 253 15.24 29.76 1.17
C VAL A 253 16.32 30.26 2.12
N GLU A 254 15.96 31.16 3.03
CA GLU A 254 16.85 31.63 4.09
C GLU A 254 16.38 31.11 5.45
N ASP A 255 17.25 30.39 6.16
CA ASP A 255 17.02 29.94 7.52
C ASP A 255 18.27 30.10 8.40
N VAL A 256 18.16 29.71 9.66
CA VAL A 256 19.30 29.69 10.60
C VAL A 256 19.65 28.23 10.91
N ARG A 257 20.90 27.87 10.68
CA ARG A 257 21.46 26.55 11.00
C ARG A 257 22.71 26.74 11.85
N ASP A 258 22.75 26.08 13.01
CA ASP A 258 23.90 26.13 13.94
C ASP A 258 24.33 27.57 14.30
N GLY A 259 23.35 28.47 14.43
CA GLY A 259 23.57 29.89 14.75
C GLY A 259 24.05 30.75 13.57
N GLN A 260 24.21 30.18 12.37
CA GLN A 260 24.61 30.90 11.16
C GLN A 260 23.45 31.00 10.17
N SER A 261 23.38 32.11 9.42
CA SER A 261 22.45 32.20 8.28
C SER A 261 22.84 31.18 7.22
N ARG A 262 21.86 30.43 6.74
CA ARG A 262 21.97 29.57 5.57
C ARG A 262 21.00 30.06 4.50
N VAL A 263 21.51 30.20 3.29
CA VAL A 263 20.73 30.56 2.10
C VAL A 263 20.89 29.45 1.08
N THR A 264 19.80 28.79 0.72
CA THR A 264 19.76 27.82 -0.38
C THR A 264 19.04 28.46 -1.56
N ARG A 265 19.70 28.53 -2.71
CA ARG A 265 19.16 29.05 -3.97
C ARG A 265 19.05 27.92 -4.97
N VAL A 266 17.88 27.76 -5.58
CA VAL A 266 17.61 26.73 -6.58
C VAL A 266 16.94 27.36 -7.79
N THR A 267 17.42 27.01 -8.98
CA THR A 267 16.82 27.40 -10.26
C THR A 267 16.54 26.17 -11.12
N ASN A 268 16.09 26.39 -12.35
CA ASN A 268 16.00 25.33 -13.35
C ASN A 268 17.32 24.56 -13.51
N ASP A 269 18.45 25.28 -13.53
CA ASP A 269 19.74 24.73 -13.99
C ASP A 269 20.77 24.58 -12.87
N ASP A 270 20.54 25.20 -11.71
CA ASP A 270 21.58 25.34 -10.69
C ASP A 270 21.04 25.27 -9.25
N THR A 271 21.91 24.86 -8.33
CA THR A 271 21.65 24.79 -6.89
C THR A 271 22.88 25.27 -6.12
N GLU A 272 22.71 26.37 -5.38
CA GLU A 272 23.76 26.96 -4.55
C GLU A 272 23.35 26.95 -3.09
N GLN A 273 24.34 26.83 -2.19
CA GLN A 273 24.14 27.05 -0.77
C GLN A 273 25.21 27.97 -0.21
N ARG A 274 24.80 28.94 0.62
CA ARG A 274 25.71 29.79 1.41
C ARG A 274 25.45 29.57 2.89
N ILE A 275 26.51 29.45 3.68
CA ILE A 275 26.45 29.36 5.15
C ILE A 275 27.35 30.44 5.74
N GLY A 276 26.82 31.29 6.62
CA GLY A 276 27.55 32.45 7.15
C GLY A 276 28.01 33.42 6.06
N GLY A 277 27.32 33.46 4.92
CA GLY A 277 27.69 34.23 3.73
C GLY A 277 28.71 33.57 2.79
N ALA A 278 29.36 32.49 3.20
CA ALA A 278 30.34 31.77 2.37
C ALA A 278 29.65 30.75 1.46
N LEU A 279 29.98 30.76 0.16
CA LEU A 279 29.53 29.76 -0.81
C LEU A 279 30.09 28.38 -0.46
N GLN A 280 29.20 27.39 -0.40
CA GLN A 280 29.55 26.00 -0.14
C GLN A 280 29.88 25.28 -1.45
N VAL A 281 30.87 24.39 -1.41
CA VAL A 281 31.13 23.45 -2.50
C VAL A 281 30.20 22.26 -2.29
N LEU A 282 29.29 22.01 -3.24
CA LEU A 282 28.35 20.91 -3.21
C LEU A 282 28.73 19.87 -4.26
N ASP A 283 28.65 18.59 -3.91
CA ASP A 283 28.73 17.46 -4.83
C ASP A 283 27.34 16.88 -5.11
N GLY A 284 27.24 15.80 -5.89
CA GLY A 284 25.97 15.25 -6.37
C GLY A 284 24.90 15.08 -5.28
N ASP A 285 25.23 14.37 -4.21
CA ASP A 285 24.31 14.11 -3.10
C ASP A 285 23.96 15.40 -2.32
N ALA A 286 24.94 16.29 -2.13
CA ALA A 286 24.71 17.56 -1.44
C ALA A 286 23.85 18.53 -2.27
N ILE A 287 24.00 18.52 -3.60
CA ILE A 287 23.16 19.26 -4.54
C ILE A 287 21.72 18.75 -4.46
N GLU A 288 21.52 17.43 -4.54
CA GLU A 288 20.19 16.83 -4.46
C GLU A 288 19.52 17.13 -3.12
N GLY A 289 20.26 17.00 -2.00
CA GLY A 289 19.77 17.33 -0.67
C GLY A 289 19.36 18.80 -0.53
N ALA A 290 20.18 19.74 -1.05
CA ALA A 290 19.86 21.17 -1.04
C ALA A 290 18.65 21.50 -1.92
N ARG A 291 18.53 20.86 -3.08
CA ARG A 291 17.39 20.99 -3.98
C ARG A 291 16.11 20.51 -3.31
N SER A 292 16.09 19.27 -2.82
CA SER A 292 14.94 18.68 -2.11
C SER A 292 14.53 19.52 -0.89
N PHE A 293 15.49 20.04 -0.14
CA PHE A 293 15.26 20.95 0.97
C PHE A 293 14.47 22.22 0.57
N ALA A 294 14.81 22.83 -0.56
CA ALA A 294 14.16 24.04 -1.05
C ALA A 294 12.76 23.75 -1.60
N PHE A 295 12.62 22.71 -2.43
CA PHE A 295 11.34 22.30 -3.00
C PHE A 295 10.31 21.96 -1.91
N ALA A 296 10.70 21.21 -0.88
CA ALA A 296 9.81 20.86 0.24
C ALA A 296 9.27 22.09 0.99
N ARG A 297 10.04 23.19 1.04
CA ARG A 297 9.63 24.45 1.69
C ARG A 297 8.78 25.34 0.81
N VAL A 298 8.97 25.27 -0.49
CA VAL A 298 8.21 26.05 -1.47
C VAL A 298 6.88 25.37 -1.83
N TYR A 299 6.78 24.04 -1.75
CA TYR A 299 5.58 23.33 -2.19
C TYR A 299 4.34 23.68 -1.35
N PHE A 300 4.39 23.47 -0.02
CA PHE A 300 3.22 23.62 0.86
C PHE A 300 2.62 25.05 0.93
N PRO A 301 3.42 26.13 1.01
CA PRO A 301 2.86 27.49 1.07
C PRO A 301 2.14 27.94 -0.21
N PHE A 302 2.32 27.21 -1.32
CA PHE A 302 1.74 27.52 -2.63
C PHE A 302 0.73 26.47 -3.09
N LEU A 303 0.30 25.55 -2.21
CA LEU A 303 -0.82 24.66 -2.53
C LEU A 303 -2.08 25.48 -2.86
N PRO A 304 -2.92 25.01 -3.80
CA PRO A 304 -2.86 23.73 -4.53
C PRO A 304 -2.10 23.79 -5.87
N PHE A 305 -1.28 24.83 -6.13
CA PHE A 305 -0.72 25.09 -7.46
C PHE A 305 -0.01 23.88 -8.12
N GLY A 306 0.88 23.23 -7.39
CA GLY A 306 1.68 22.10 -7.90
C GLY A 306 0.90 20.79 -8.07
N LEU A 307 -0.39 20.75 -7.72
CA LEU A 307 -1.16 19.51 -7.83
C LEU A 307 -1.36 19.07 -9.28
N ASN A 308 -1.25 19.97 -10.27
CA ASN A 308 -1.33 19.63 -11.69
C ASN A 308 0.04 19.54 -12.39
N ASP A 309 1.13 19.47 -11.65
CA ASP A 309 2.46 19.31 -12.24
C ASP A 309 2.60 17.95 -12.96
N PRO A 310 3.45 17.86 -14.00
CA PRO A 310 3.73 16.58 -14.66
C PRO A 310 4.23 15.53 -13.68
N GLY A 311 3.70 14.31 -13.77
CA GLY A 311 4.05 13.21 -12.87
C GLY A 311 3.32 13.22 -11.52
N VAL A 312 2.28 14.07 -11.38
CA VAL A 312 1.35 14.06 -10.25
C VAL A 312 0.03 13.42 -10.67
N PHE A 313 -0.31 12.29 -10.06
CA PHE A 313 -1.53 11.55 -10.37
C PHE A 313 -2.55 11.70 -9.25
N LYS A 314 -3.84 11.65 -9.60
CA LYS A 314 -4.95 11.93 -8.68
C LYS A 314 -5.98 10.83 -8.74
N ILE A 315 -6.50 10.47 -7.59
CA ILE A 315 -7.60 9.53 -7.40
C ILE A 315 -8.73 10.35 -6.78
N ASP A 316 -9.80 10.58 -7.55
CA ASP A 316 -10.99 11.27 -7.07
C ASP A 316 -11.76 10.35 -6.11
N GLN A 317 -11.84 10.73 -4.83
CA GLN A 317 -12.49 9.94 -3.79
C GLN A 317 -13.87 10.49 -3.38
N GLY A 318 -14.36 11.52 -4.09
CA GLY A 318 -15.70 12.06 -3.89
C GLY A 318 -15.88 12.82 -2.56
N LEU A 319 -17.12 12.86 -2.06
CA LEU A 319 -17.50 13.66 -0.89
C LEU A 319 -17.37 12.86 0.41
N GLU A 320 -16.81 13.50 1.43
CA GLU A 320 -16.64 12.97 2.78
C GLU A 320 -17.12 14.01 3.80
N GLU A 321 -17.77 13.57 4.88
CA GLU A 321 -18.28 14.47 5.91
C GLU A 321 -17.21 14.80 6.96
N TRP A 322 -17.00 16.08 7.22
CA TRP A 322 -16.09 16.64 8.23
C TRP A 322 -16.80 17.69 9.06
N ASP A 323 -16.95 17.45 10.36
CA ASP A 323 -17.55 18.39 11.32
C ASP A 323 -18.90 18.98 10.84
N GLY A 324 -19.72 18.16 10.19
CA GLY A 324 -21.03 18.56 9.64
C GLY A 324 -20.97 19.32 8.30
N ARG A 325 -19.81 19.39 7.65
CA ARG A 325 -19.63 19.92 6.28
C ARG A 325 -19.21 18.79 5.35
N LEU A 326 -19.66 18.82 4.10
CA LEU A 326 -19.12 17.92 3.07
C LEU A 326 -17.86 18.55 2.47
N LEU A 327 -16.79 17.76 2.38
CA LEU A 327 -15.56 18.11 1.67
C LEU A 327 -15.30 17.09 0.56
N HIS A 328 -14.80 17.58 -0.58
CA HIS A 328 -14.38 16.74 -1.71
C HIS A 328 -12.94 16.28 -1.50
N ARG A 329 -12.75 14.98 -1.28
CA ARG A 329 -11.46 14.35 -1.06
C ARG A 329 -10.81 13.92 -2.39
N VAL A 330 -9.54 14.26 -2.56
CA VAL A 330 -8.71 13.80 -3.68
C VAL A 330 -7.40 13.24 -3.10
N ARG A 331 -7.10 11.98 -3.40
CA ARG A 331 -5.79 11.38 -3.13
C ARG A 331 -4.84 11.71 -4.26
N VAL A 332 -3.58 11.96 -3.91
CA VAL A 332 -2.52 12.34 -4.84
C VAL A 332 -1.31 11.45 -4.61
N THR A 333 -0.75 10.99 -5.72
CA THR A 333 0.49 10.20 -5.76
C THR A 333 1.44 10.79 -6.79
N PHE A 334 2.72 10.39 -6.71
CA PHE A 334 3.77 10.92 -7.57
C PHE A 334 4.42 9.80 -8.37
N ALA A 335 4.93 10.13 -9.56
CA ALA A 335 5.75 9.21 -10.34
C ALA A 335 6.97 8.75 -9.53
N ALA A 336 7.27 7.45 -9.57
CA ALA A 336 8.42 6.89 -8.85
C ALA A 336 9.73 7.62 -9.23
N GLY A 337 10.50 8.01 -8.21
CA GLY A 337 11.76 8.73 -8.39
C GLY A 337 11.61 10.22 -8.74
N SER A 338 10.40 10.80 -8.75
CA SER A 338 10.23 12.24 -9.00
C SER A 338 10.75 13.14 -7.88
N SER A 339 10.81 12.61 -6.65
CA SER A 339 11.37 13.28 -5.48
C SER A 339 11.74 12.27 -4.39
N SER A 340 12.44 12.73 -3.35
CA SER A 340 12.74 11.94 -2.15
C SER A 340 11.49 11.49 -1.37
N SER A 341 10.33 12.07 -1.67
CA SER A 341 9.03 11.78 -1.06
C SER A 341 8.04 11.20 -2.07
N ALA A 342 8.49 10.68 -3.21
CA ALA A 342 7.61 10.13 -4.24
C ALA A 342 6.84 8.87 -3.78
N ALA A 343 7.33 8.19 -2.74
CA ALA A 343 6.65 7.07 -2.10
C ALA A 343 5.61 7.50 -1.06
N ASP A 344 5.59 8.78 -0.66
CA ASP A 344 4.63 9.28 0.32
C ASP A 344 3.24 9.46 -0.32
N ASP A 345 2.20 9.16 0.45
CA ASP A 345 0.81 9.33 0.09
C ASP A 345 0.31 10.72 0.50
N TYR A 346 -0.56 11.33 -0.31
CA TYR A 346 -1.14 12.64 -0.03
C TYR A 346 -2.65 12.62 -0.21
N ALA A 347 -3.38 13.32 0.66
CA ALA A 347 -4.81 13.55 0.53
C ALA A 347 -5.14 15.03 0.74
N TYR A 348 -6.03 15.55 -0.10
CA TYR A 348 -6.47 16.94 -0.07
C TYR A 348 -7.99 16.98 -0.01
N TRP A 349 -8.53 17.86 0.82
CA TRP A 349 -9.98 18.06 0.94
C TRP A 349 -10.33 19.48 0.56
N PHE A 350 -11.23 19.61 -0.40
CA PHE A 350 -11.70 20.87 -0.94
C PHE A 350 -13.13 21.12 -0.51
N ASP A 351 -13.48 22.38 -0.29
CA ASP A 351 -14.89 22.79 -0.24
C ASP A 351 -15.51 22.53 -1.63
N PRO A 352 -16.56 21.70 -1.76
CA PRO A 352 -17.09 21.29 -3.06
C PRO A 352 -17.75 22.46 -3.82
N GLU A 353 -18.26 23.45 -3.09
CA GLU A 353 -18.93 24.62 -3.68
C GLU A 353 -17.90 25.61 -4.21
N THR A 354 -16.90 25.96 -3.38
CA THR A 354 -15.95 27.02 -3.74
C THR A 354 -14.65 26.51 -4.36
N ALA A 355 -14.33 25.22 -4.22
CA ALA A 355 -13.02 24.61 -4.50
C ALA A 355 -11.87 25.15 -3.61
N ARG A 356 -12.18 25.72 -2.42
CA ARG A 356 -11.14 26.15 -1.50
C ARG A 356 -10.49 24.93 -0.87
N LEU A 357 -9.16 24.89 -0.79
CA LEU A 357 -8.47 23.82 -0.06
C LEU A 357 -8.71 24.08 1.43
N GLU A 358 -9.31 23.13 2.13
CA GLU A 358 -9.68 23.27 3.54
C GLU A 358 -8.71 22.55 4.47
N GLN A 359 -8.13 21.45 4.01
CA GLN A 359 -7.21 20.61 4.78
C GLN A 359 -6.46 19.63 3.88
N TYR A 360 -5.34 19.12 4.36
CA TYR A 360 -4.58 18.07 3.70
C TYR A 360 -3.84 17.18 4.68
N ALA A 361 -3.48 15.98 4.22
CA ALA A 361 -2.71 15.01 4.96
C ALA A 361 -1.62 14.41 4.08
N TYR A 362 -0.57 13.93 4.71
CA TYR A 362 0.48 13.19 4.03
C TYR A 362 1.14 12.16 4.94
N SER A 363 1.58 11.05 4.36
CA SER A 363 2.50 10.13 5.04
C SER A 363 3.94 10.64 4.93
N PHE A 364 4.81 10.18 5.83
CA PHE A 364 6.24 10.42 5.73
C PHE A 364 6.99 9.21 6.25
N GLY A 365 8.24 9.04 5.80
CA GLY A 365 9.07 7.92 6.22
C GLY A 365 8.68 6.59 5.55
N THR A 366 7.94 6.66 4.44
CA THR A 366 7.50 5.47 3.68
C THR A 366 8.73 4.70 3.18
N GLY A 367 8.76 3.39 3.41
CA GLY A 367 9.91 2.52 3.14
C GLY A 367 11.04 2.64 4.16
N THR A 368 10.81 3.28 5.31
CA THR A 368 11.81 3.41 6.38
C THR A 368 11.28 2.84 7.72
N PRO A 369 12.15 2.53 8.70
CA PRO A 369 11.70 1.96 9.97
C PRO A 369 10.75 2.87 10.77
N THR A 370 10.84 4.18 10.55
CA THR A 370 10.08 5.20 11.27
C THR A 370 9.31 6.07 10.30
N GLY A 371 8.02 6.27 10.52
CA GLY A 371 7.21 7.12 9.68
C GLY A 371 6.02 7.69 10.44
N GLY A 372 4.95 7.90 9.70
CA GLY A 372 3.68 8.29 10.29
C GLY A 372 2.87 9.17 9.38
N LEU A 373 1.96 9.92 9.99
CA LEU A 373 1.01 10.77 9.30
C LEU A 373 1.10 12.21 9.83
N ARG A 374 0.85 13.14 8.93
CA ARG A 374 0.62 14.55 9.24
C ARG A 374 -0.72 14.94 8.69
N PHE A 375 -1.49 15.68 9.47
CA PHE A 375 -2.77 16.26 9.08
C PHE A 375 -2.74 17.75 9.36
N ARG A 376 -3.17 18.54 8.39
CA ARG A 376 -3.16 20.00 8.48
C ARG A 376 -4.53 20.56 8.14
N ARG A 377 -5.12 21.24 9.12
CA ARG A 377 -6.35 22.01 8.94
C ARG A 377 -5.99 23.46 8.63
N LEU A 378 -6.53 24.00 7.55
CA LEU A 378 -6.13 25.32 7.07
C LEU A 378 -7.04 26.40 7.66
N SER A 379 -6.42 27.52 7.99
CA SER A 379 -7.07 28.63 8.67
C SER A 379 -6.50 29.98 8.21
N ASN A 380 -7.11 31.07 8.66
CA ASN A 380 -6.60 32.44 8.43
C ASN A 380 -6.26 32.76 6.96
N TYR A 381 -7.21 32.46 6.07
CA TYR A 381 -7.06 32.71 4.64
C TYR A 381 -6.93 34.19 4.32
N ARG A 382 -5.93 34.56 3.51
CA ARG A 382 -5.61 35.94 3.14
C ARG A 382 -5.27 35.99 1.66
N ARG A 383 -5.93 36.88 0.91
CA ARG A 383 -5.57 37.15 -0.49
C ARG A 383 -4.54 38.27 -0.56
N VAL A 384 -3.37 38.00 -1.11
CA VAL A 384 -2.27 38.96 -1.26
C VAL A 384 -1.77 38.92 -2.70
N GLY A 385 -1.82 40.06 -3.40
CA GLY A 385 -1.48 40.15 -4.83
C GLY A 385 -2.20 39.12 -5.71
N GLY A 386 -3.46 38.81 -5.37
CA GLY A 386 -4.29 37.85 -6.10
C GLY A 386 -4.16 36.39 -5.67
N ILE A 387 -3.09 36.02 -4.95
CA ILE A 387 -2.87 34.63 -4.46
C ILE A 387 -3.48 34.46 -3.06
N LEU A 388 -4.12 33.31 -2.81
CA LEU A 388 -4.72 32.93 -1.54
C LEU A 388 -3.70 32.16 -0.69
N PHE A 389 -3.31 32.74 0.44
CA PHE A 389 -2.44 32.13 1.44
C PHE A 389 -3.24 31.76 2.69
N PHE A 390 -2.75 30.81 3.47
CA PHE A 390 -3.39 30.32 4.68
C PHE A 390 -2.35 29.93 5.73
N ASP A 391 -2.76 29.96 7.00
CA ASP A 391 -2.05 29.30 8.09
C ASP A 391 -2.53 27.84 8.19
N ALA A 392 -1.83 27.01 8.97
CA ALA A 392 -2.21 25.61 9.16
C ALA A 392 -1.98 25.12 10.58
N ASP A 393 -3.01 24.55 11.19
CA ASP A 393 -2.89 23.76 12.42
C ASP A 393 -2.38 22.37 12.06
N ASN A 394 -1.23 21.98 12.61
CA ASN A 394 -0.53 20.75 12.28
C ASN A 394 -0.72 19.73 13.40
N ALA A 395 -1.37 18.61 13.08
CA ALA A 395 -1.48 17.44 13.91
C ALA A 395 -0.65 16.29 13.32
N GLY A 396 -0.20 15.37 14.18
CA GLY A 396 0.70 14.31 13.77
C GLY A 396 0.48 13.03 14.55
N PHE A 397 0.85 11.94 13.89
CA PHE A 397 0.97 10.61 14.44
C PHE A 397 2.33 10.06 13.99
N ASP A 398 3.18 9.71 14.95
CA ASP A 398 4.52 9.17 14.71
C ASP A 398 4.51 7.70 15.13
N ALA A 399 4.94 6.81 14.24
CA ALA A 399 4.97 5.38 14.52
C ALA A 399 5.97 4.63 13.64
N ASP A 400 6.23 3.38 14.01
CA ASP A 400 7.09 2.49 13.23
C ASP A 400 6.31 1.95 12.01
N GLY A 401 6.99 1.90 10.86
CA GLY A 401 6.47 1.38 9.59
C GLY A 401 5.72 2.39 8.70
N ASP A 402 5.09 1.86 7.65
CA ASP A 402 4.44 2.65 6.59
C ASP A 402 2.98 2.94 6.92
N TYR A 403 2.54 4.18 6.74
CA TYR A 403 1.14 4.56 6.96
C TYR A 403 0.58 5.20 5.70
N SER A 404 -0.70 4.95 5.45
CA SER A 404 -1.41 5.57 4.33
C SER A 404 -2.37 6.65 4.82
N VAL A 405 -2.50 7.70 4.01
CA VAL A 405 -3.51 8.76 4.21
C VAL A 405 -4.94 8.24 4.08
N ASP A 406 -5.16 7.04 3.54
CA ASP A 406 -6.47 6.40 3.51
C ASP A 406 -7.06 6.19 4.91
N LEU A 407 -6.21 6.08 5.93
CA LEU A 407 -6.63 6.00 7.33
C LEU A 407 -7.23 7.32 7.86
N ILE A 408 -6.96 8.45 7.19
CA ILE A 408 -7.39 9.76 7.67
C ILE A 408 -8.88 9.96 7.39
N ASP A 409 -9.64 9.95 8.48
CA ASP A 409 -11.02 10.40 8.57
C ASP A 409 -11.19 11.25 9.86
N PRO A 410 -12.34 11.91 10.10
CA PRO A 410 -12.55 12.71 11.30
C PRO A 410 -12.33 11.93 12.61
N ALA A 411 -12.74 10.66 12.66
CA ALA A 411 -12.65 9.82 13.84
C ALA A 411 -11.22 9.33 14.09
N TYR A 412 -10.41 9.12 13.05
CA TYR A 412 -9.00 8.79 13.14
C TYR A 412 -8.21 9.98 13.67
N VAL A 413 -8.42 11.18 13.09
CA VAL A 413 -7.76 12.41 13.56
C VAL A 413 -8.08 12.65 15.03
N ALA A 414 -9.35 12.52 15.44
CA ALA A 414 -9.75 12.72 16.83
C ALA A 414 -9.19 11.69 17.82
N ARG A 415 -8.93 10.45 17.37
CA ARG A 415 -8.47 9.36 18.25
C ARG A 415 -6.95 9.21 18.30
N HIS A 416 -6.26 9.51 17.21
CA HIS A 416 -4.87 9.10 17.01
C HIS A 416 -3.90 10.25 16.75
N MET A 417 -4.37 11.46 16.40
CA MET A 417 -3.48 12.55 16.05
C MET A 417 -3.34 13.57 17.16
N GLU A 418 -2.11 13.91 17.50
CA GLU A 418 -1.78 14.91 18.51
C GLU A 418 -1.42 16.26 17.86
N PRO A 419 -1.80 17.40 18.46
CA PRO A 419 -1.34 18.71 18.00
C PRO A 419 0.19 18.83 18.08
N VAL A 420 0.83 19.14 16.95
CA VAL A 420 2.29 19.26 16.82
C VAL A 420 2.74 20.72 16.85
N SER A 421 2.10 21.57 16.04
CA SER A 421 2.44 22.99 15.90
C SER A 421 1.38 23.74 15.11
N GLU A 422 1.49 25.07 15.07
CA GLU A 422 0.82 25.91 14.09
C GLU A 422 1.87 26.40 13.08
N VAL A 423 1.54 26.42 11.79
CA VAL A 423 2.38 26.96 10.71
C VAL A 423 1.78 28.29 10.29
N LYS A 424 2.54 29.38 10.50
CA LYS A 424 2.11 30.75 10.22
C LYS A 424 2.88 31.36 9.07
N LEU A 425 2.16 31.99 8.15
CA LEU A 425 2.72 32.79 7.08
C LEU A 425 2.59 34.27 7.42
N SER A 426 3.70 35.00 7.35
CA SER A 426 3.77 36.45 7.59
C SER A 426 4.59 37.16 6.52
N ASP A 427 4.58 38.50 6.55
CA ASP A 427 5.37 39.37 5.66
C ASP A 427 5.17 39.08 4.16
N ILE A 428 3.97 38.58 3.80
CA ILE A 428 3.65 38.14 2.46
C ILE A 428 3.61 39.35 1.51
N ARG A 429 4.40 39.27 0.44
CA ARG A 429 4.39 40.22 -0.67
C ARG A 429 4.38 39.45 -1.97
N VAL A 430 3.50 39.85 -2.88
CA VAL A 430 3.38 39.26 -4.22
C VAL A 430 3.53 40.39 -5.22
N GLU A 431 4.49 40.24 -6.12
CA GLU A 431 4.80 41.15 -7.22
C GLU A 431 4.57 40.37 -8.52
N PRO A 432 3.48 40.66 -9.29
CA PRO A 432 3.28 40.06 -10.61
C PRO A 432 4.47 40.38 -11.54
N LEU A 433 4.85 39.43 -12.38
CA LEU A 433 5.94 39.60 -13.36
C LEU A 433 5.46 39.82 -14.79
N THR A 434 4.14 39.92 -14.99
CA THR A 434 3.54 40.26 -16.28
C THR A 434 4.06 41.61 -16.77
N ASP A 435 4.39 41.70 -18.07
CA ASP A 435 4.67 42.95 -18.79
C ASP A 435 3.55 44.00 -18.67
#